data_AF-A0ABD0NYL0-F1
#
_entry.id   AF-A0ABD0NYL0-F1
#
_cell.length_a   1.000
_cell.length_b   1.000
_cell.length_c   1.000
_cell.angle_alpha   90.00
_cell.angle_beta   90.00
_cell.angle_gamma   90.00
#
_symmetry.space_group_name_H-M   'P 1'
#
loop_
_entity.id
_entity.type
_entity.pdbx_description
1 polymer ?
#
loop_
_entity_poly.entity_id
_entity_poly.type
_entity_poly.pdbx_seq_one_letter_code
_entity_poly.pdbx_strand_id
1 'polypeptide(L)'
;LPWLVERPALMTLWSDCSGGLFHTTLDRVLKHMHLSFALPLQQILPHSPDSGSESNNNINLQEETSVNVTSAFICLCLHVYPVIRMVVNEMMDRSELSSSLSPSLSPLAQDVLTVFQFHHYTVEHDVTDMEQHLLDLAKEVMLEEALSCGDTERCVKELQEVSVMCLQPRPQTLWAVAALLTSDDPDVMKAATAFFSSAASHKPFRSK
;
A
#
# COMPACT_ATOMS: atom_id res chain seq x y z
N LEU A 1 11.28 -15.54 -21.77
CA LEU A 1 10.64 -14.25 -22.15
C LEU A 1 11.70 -13.16 -21.99
N PRO A 2 11.91 -12.23 -22.93
CA PRO A 2 13.01 -11.26 -22.85
C PRO A 2 13.01 -10.42 -21.57
N TRP A 3 11.82 -10.01 -21.11
CA TRP A 3 11.63 -9.28 -19.85
C TRP A 3 12.05 -10.05 -18.59
N LEU A 4 12.09 -11.40 -18.63
CA LEU A 4 12.55 -12.23 -17.51
C LEU A 4 14.00 -11.93 -17.12
N VAL A 5 14.81 -11.44 -18.08
CA VAL A 5 16.22 -11.14 -17.88
C VAL A 5 16.42 -9.76 -17.26
N GLU A 6 15.47 -8.85 -17.45
CA GLU A 6 15.58 -7.45 -17.05
C GLU A 6 15.24 -7.23 -15.57
N ARG A 7 14.40 -8.08 -14.97
CA ARG A 7 13.94 -7.95 -13.58
C ARG A 7 14.04 -9.28 -12.81
N PRO A 8 15.27 -9.76 -12.50
CA PRO A 8 15.48 -11.08 -11.90
C PRO A 8 14.81 -11.24 -10.52
N ALA A 9 14.76 -10.19 -9.70
CA ALA A 9 14.13 -10.23 -8.37
C ALA A 9 12.63 -10.53 -8.44
N LEU A 10 11.89 -9.88 -9.35
CA LEU A 10 10.46 -10.13 -9.56
C LEU A 10 10.19 -11.54 -10.08
N MET A 11 11.13 -12.09 -10.82
CA MET A 11 11.02 -13.45 -11.35
C MET A 11 11.30 -14.51 -10.31
N THR A 12 12.27 -14.28 -9.42
CA THR A 12 12.47 -15.10 -8.23
C THR A 12 11.19 -15.09 -7.38
N LEU A 13 10.64 -13.90 -7.10
CA LEU A 13 9.38 -13.78 -6.36
C LEU A 13 8.22 -14.56 -7.03
N TRP A 14 8.06 -14.44 -8.35
CA TRP A 14 7.04 -15.22 -9.07
C TRP A 14 7.30 -16.73 -8.94
N SER A 15 8.55 -17.16 -9.14
CA SER A 15 8.94 -18.57 -9.05
C SER A 15 8.66 -19.14 -7.67
N ASP A 16 8.93 -18.36 -6.62
CA ASP A 16 8.71 -18.76 -5.23
C ASP A 16 7.21 -18.87 -4.91
N CYS A 17 6.37 -17.98 -5.46
CA CYS A 17 4.91 -18.06 -5.34
C CYS A 17 4.30 -19.26 -6.10
N SER A 18 4.85 -19.56 -7.29
CA SER A 18 4.23 -20.48 -8.26
C SER A 18 4.86 -21.88 -8.29
N GLY A 19 6.03 -22.07 -7.68
CA GLY A 19 6.84 -23.27 -7.87
C GLY A 19 7.39 -23.38 -9.30
N GLY A 20 7.63 -22.24 -9.96
CA GLY A 20 8.12 -22.17 -11.34
C GLY A 20 7.06 -22.43 -12.43
N LEU A 21 5.77 -22.44 -12.06
CA LEU A 21 4.67 -22.61 -13.00
C LEU A 21 4.28 -21.28 -13.66
N PHE A 22 3.59 -21.36 -14.81
CA PHE A 22 3.05 -20.17 -15.48
C PHE A 22 1.78 -19.62 -14.83
N HIS A 23 1.22 -20.34 -13.86
CA HIS A 23 0.05 -19.95 -13.10
C HIS A 23 0.13 -20.50 -11.67
N THR A 24 -0.55 -19.85 -10.74
CA THR A 24 -0.66 -20.26 -9.34
C THR A 24 -1.96 -19.73 -8.75
N THR A 25 -2.32 -20.13 -7.54
CA THR A 25 -3.54 -19.64 -6.89
C THR A 25 -3.30 -18.30 -6.19
N LEU A 26 -4.34 -17.45 -6.11
CA LEU A 26 -4.28 -16.20 -5.35
C LEU A 26 -3.90 -16.43 -3.89
N ASP A 27 -4.44 -17.47 -3.27
CA ASP A 27 -4.11 -17.84 -1.89
C ASP A 27 -2.61 -18.10 -1.71
N ARG A 28 -1.98 -18.80 -2.67
CA ARG A 28 -0.53 -19.04 -2.64
C ARG A 28 0.27 -17.75 -2.78
N VAL A 29 -0.11 -16.88 -3.71
CA VAL A 29 0.57 -15.59 -3.92
C VAL A 29 0.41 -14.70 -2.70
N LEU A 30 -0.82 -14.54 -2.20
CA LEU A 30 -1.14 -13.74 -1.02
C LEU A 30 -0.37 -14.24 0.20
N LYS A 31 -0.39 -15.56 0.44
CA LYS A 31 0.33 -16.17 1.55
C LYS A 31 1.84 -15.97 1.40
N HIS A 32 2.39 -16.16 0.20
CA HIS A 32 3.81 -15.99 -0.03
C HIS A 32 4.24 -14.53 0.14
N MET A 33 3.55 -13.58 -0.49
CA MET A 33 3.82 -12.15 -0.33
C MET A 33 3.71 -11.71 1.13
N HIS A 34 2.70 -12.19 1.85
CA HIS A 34 2.60 -11.91 3.28
C HIS A 34 3.82 -12.45 4.06
N LEU A 35 4.22 -13.70 3.83
CA LEU A 35 5.40 -14.26 4.51
C LEU A 35 6.69 -13.54 4.15
N SER A 36 6.82 -13.06 2.91
CA SER A 36 8.03 -12.40 2.41
C SER A 36 8.14 -10.95 2.85
N PHE A 37 7.02 -10.22 2.91
CA PHE A 37 7.04 -8.75 3.09
C PHE A 37 6.39 -8.25 4.38
N ALA A 38 5.65 -9.07 5.13
CA ALA A 38 5.02 -8.64 6.39
C ALA A 38 6.02 -8.01 7.37
N LEU A 39 7.11 -8.74 7.66
CA LEU A 39 8.10 -8.31 8.64
C LEU A 39 8.95 -7.13 8.13
N PRO A 40 9.50 -7.15 6.89
CA PRO A 40 10.22 -5.98 6.36
C PRO A 40 9.39 -4.70 6.39
N LEU A 41 8.13 -4.76 5.94
CA LEU A 41 7.25 -3.59 5.93
C LEU A 41 6.92 -3.10 7.34
N GLN A 42 6.65 -4.01 8.27
CA GLN A 42 6.40 -3.66 9.68
C GLN A 42 7.60 -2.94 10.31
N GLN A 43 8.83 -3.30 9.97
CA GLN A 43 10.03 -2.68 10.53
C GLN A 43 10.28 -1.27 10.01
N ILE A 44 9.80 -0.96 8.80
CA ILE A 44 10.04 0.32 8.13
C ILE A 44 8.89 1.29 8.40
N LEU A 45 7.66 0.79 8.49
CA LEU A 45 6.48 1.62 8.73
C LEU A 45 6.46 2.12 10.18
N PRO A 46 6.08 3.40 10.39
CA PRO A 46 5.96 3.93 11.73
C PRO A 46 4.92 3.12 12.52
N HIS A 47 5.35 2.57 13.65
CA HIS A 47 4.44 2.06 14.67
C HIS A 47 3.57 3.25 15.12
N SER A 48 2.25 3.07 15.09
CA SER A 48 1.24 4.10 15.37
C SER A 48 1.70 5.06 16.48
N PRO A 49 1.61 6.38 16.29
CA PRO A 49 1.88 7.33 17.36
C PRO A 49 0.76 7.19 18.38
N ASP A 50 1.03 6.49 19.49
CA ASP A 50 0.18 6.60 20.67
C ASP A 50 0.32 8.03 21.21
N SER A 51 -0.81 8.72 21.22
CA SER A 51 -1.05 10.01 21.85
C SER A 51 -0.61 10.01 23.31
N GLY A 52 0.24 10.95 23.71
CA GLY A 52 0.46 11.26 25.13
C GLY A 52 1.86 11.71 25.48
N SER A 53 2.15 12.99 25.25
CA SER A 53 3.20 13.69 25.99
C SER A 53 2.84 13.73 27.49
N GLU A 54 3.34 12.78 28.28
CA GLU A 54 3.48 12.98 29.72
C GLU A 54 4.91 12.63 30.15
N SER A 55 5.70 13.69 30.31
CA SER A 55 6.91 13.67 31.12
C SER A 55 6.55 13.18 32.52
N ASN A 56 6.84 11.93 32.85
CA ASN A 56 7.14 11.52 34.23
C ASN A 56 7.98 10.24 34.24
N ASN A 57 9.15 10.36 34.86
CA ASN A 57 10.15 9.32 35.02
C ASN A 57 9.62 8.13 35.83
N ASN A 58 9.32 7.02 35.16
CA ASN A 58 9.56 5.64 35.60
C ASN A 58 8.97 4.67 34.55
N ILE A 59 9.71 4.38 33.48
CA ILE A 59 9.26 3.43 32.46
C ILE A 59 9.49 1.99 32.93
N ASN A 60 8.38 1.29 33.09
CA ASN A 60 8.29 -0.14 33.38
C ASN A 60 8.53 -0.90 32.06
N LEU A 61 9.64 -1.64 31.92
CA LEU A 61 10.01 -2.36 30.68
C LEU A 61 8.93 -3.33 30.18
N GLN A 62 8.02 -3.77 31.05
CA GLN A 62 6.94 -4.68 30.71
C GLN A 62 5.75 -3.99 30.02
N GLU A 63 5.61 -2.68 30.19
CA GLU A 63 4.53 -1.89 29.57
C GLU A 63 4.91 -1.46 28.15
N GLU A 64 6.15 -1.00 27.94
CA GLU A 64 6.67 -0.69 26.60
C GLU A 64 6.68 -1.90 25.66
N THR A 65 6.99 -3.10 26.18
CA THR A 65 6.96 -4.32 25.36
C THR A 65 5.55 -4.70 24.92
N SER A 66 4.53 -4.45 25.75
CA SER A 66 3.13 -4.71 25.38
C SER A 66 2.58 -3.69 24.37
N VAL A 67 2.92 -2.40 24.52
CA VAL A 67 2.52 -1.34 23.60
C VAL A 67 3.16 -1.53 22.22
N ASN A 68 4.45 -1.87 22.19
CA ASN A 68 5.17 -2.14 20.93
C ASN A 68 4.59 -3.35 20.18
N VAL A 69 4.23 -4.42 20.88
CA VAL A 69 3.58 -5.60 20.27
C VAL A 69 2.19 -5.25 19.73
N THR A 70 1.43 -4.41 20.43
CA THR A 70 0.09 -3.99 20.00
C THR A 70 0.16 -3.08 18.78
N SER A 71 1.07 -2.10 18.78
CA SER A 71 1.28 -1.18 17.66
C SER A 71 1.81 -1.91 16.40
N ALA A 72 2.73 -2.85 16.60
CA ALA A 72 3.19 -3.77 15.56
C ALA A 72 2.04 -4.59 14.92
N PHE A 73 1.15 -5.12 15.75
CA PHE A 73 0.01 -5.91 15.28
C PHE A 73 -0.98 -5.05 14.50
N ILE A 74 -1.26 -3.83 14.97
CA ILE A 74 -2.11 -2.86 14.28
C ILE A 74 -1.53 -2.51 12.91
N CYS A 75 -0.24 -2.19 12.82
CA CYS A 75 0.43 -1.87 11.56
C CYS A 75 0.34 -3.03 10.55
N LEU A 76 0.56 -4.26 11.01
CA LEU A 76 0.48 -5.44 10.16
C LEU A 76 -0.93 -5.72 9.65
N CYS A 77 -1.93 -5.62 10.54
CA CYS A 77 -3.31 -5.99 10.23
C CYS A 77 -4.08 -4.90 9.46
N LEU A 78 -3.83 -3.62 9.76
CA LEU A 78 -4.58 -2.51 9.17
C LEU A 78 -3.91 -1.90 7.93
N HIS A 79 -2.59 -2.01 7.79
CA HIS A 79 -1.88 -1.34 6.70
C HIS A 79 -1.21 -2.33 5.75
N VAL A 80 -0.43 -3.29 6.27
CA VAL A 80 0.35 -4.20 5.42
C VAL A 80 -0.51 -5.28 4.75
N TYR A 81 -1.36 -5.97 5.51
CA TYR A 81 -2.19 -7.05 4.96
C TYR A 81 -3.20 -6.57 3.89
N PRO A 82 -3.93 -5.45 4.09
CA PRO A 82 -4.84 -4.92 3.06
C PRO A 82 -4.13 -4.52 1.78
N VAL A 83 -2.90 -3.98 1.88
CA VAL A 83 -2.10 -3.59 0.70
C VAL A 83 -1.70 -4.80 -0.12
N ILE A 84 -1.17 -5.86 0.51
CA ILE A 84 -0.80 -7.09 -0.20
C ILE A 84 -2.04 -7.68 -0.88
N ARG A 85 -3.17 -7.73 -0.18
CA ARG A 85 -4.44 -8.20 -0.74
C ARG A 85 -4.91 -7.34 -1.93
N MET A 86 -4.80 -6.03 -1.81
CA MET A 86 -5.16 -5.08 -2.87
C MET A 86 -4.33 -5.34 -4.12
N VAL A 87 -3.00 -5.42 -3.99
CA VAL A 87 -2.09 -5.72 -5.11
C VAL A 87 -2.42 -7.04 -5.78
N VAL A 88 -2.61 -8.11 -5.00
CA VAL A 88 -2.95 -9.44 -5.54
C VAL A 88 -4.31 -9.43 -6.27
N ASN A 89 -5.28 -8.66 -5.77
CA ASN A 89 -6.57 -8.50 -6.43
C ASN A 89 -6.47 -7.65 -7.71
N GLU A 90 -5.67 -6.59 -7.70
CA GLU A 90 -5.44 -5.72 -8.85
C GLU A 90 -4.69 -6.47 -9.97
N MET A 91 -3.73 -7.32 -9.61
CA MET A 91 -3.09 -8.25 -10.56
C MET A 91 -4.09 -9.18 -11.25
N MET A 92 -5.18 -9.53 -10.57
CA MET A 92 -6.26 -10.33 -11.15
C MET A 92 -7.21 -9.49 -12.01
N ASP A 93 -7.21 -8.16 -11.86
CA ASP A 93 -8.34 -7.32 -12.24
C ASP A 93 -8.66 -7.43 -13.74
N ARG A 94 -9.95 -7.66 -13.97
CA ARG A 94 -10.52 -8.30 -15.15
C ARG A 94 -10.98 -7.27 -16.17
N SER A 95 -10.30 -6.12 -16.25
CA SER A 95 -10.68 -5.03 -17.16
C SER A 95 -10.68 -5.49 -18.63
N GLU A 96 -9.78 -6.41 -19.01
CA GLU A 96 -9.72 -6.95 -20.38
C GLU A 96 -10.67 -8.14 -20.67
N LEU A 97 -11.43 -8.65 -19.70
CA LEU A 97 -12.27 -9.85 -19.86
C LEU A 97 -13.78 -9.60 -19.72
N SER A 98 -14.22 -8.37 -19.47
CA SER A 98 -15.65 -8.01 -19.44
C SER A 98 -16.24 -7.71 -20.82
N SER A 99 -15.40 -7.50 -21.85
CA SER A 99 -15.83 -7.07 -23.18
C SER A 99 -15.87 -8.19 -24.24
N SER A 100 -15.33 -9.39 -23.98
CA SER A 100 -15.54 -10.53 -24.90
C SER A 100 -15.76 -11.88 -24.20
N LEU A 101 -17.05 -12.22 -24.06
CA LEU A 101 -17.62 -13.56 -24.27
C LEU A 101 -16.89 -14.77 -23.63
N SER A 102 -17.31 -15.16 -22.42
CA SER A 102 -17.86 -16.50 -22.15
C SER A 102 -18.27 -16.66 -20.67
N PRO A 103 -19.52 -17.07 -20.36
CA PRO A 103 -19.99 -17.26 -18.98
C PRO A 103 -19.57 -18.62 -18.37
N SER A 104 -18.47 -19.22 -18.85
CA SER A 104 -18.14 -20.63 -18.61
C SER A 104 -16.85 -20.86 -17.79
N LEU A 105 -16.19 -19.81 -17.28
CA LEU A 105 -15.05 -20.01 -16.40
C LEU A 105 -15.53 -20.58 -15.06
N SER A 106 -15.12 -21.82 -14.77
CA SER A 106 -15.30 -22.48 -13.47
C SER A 106 -14.85 -21.54 -12.33
N PRO A 107 -15.51 -21.55 -11.16
CA PRO A 107 -15.06 -20.79 -9.97
C PRO A 107 -13.58 -21.00 -9.65
N LEU A 108 -13.05 -22.20 -9.94
CA LEU A 108 -11.63 -22.52 -9.74
C LEU A 108 -10.68 -21.73 -10.66
N ALA A 109 -11.13 -21.33 -11.85
CA ALA A 109 -10.37 -20.46 -12.74
C ALA A 109 -10.42 -18.98 -12.31
N GLN A 110 -11.29 -18.65 -11.34
CA GLN A 110 -11.35 -17.29 -10.81
C GLN A 110 -10.26 -17.00 -9.79
N ASP A 111 -9.71 -18.03 -9.15
CA ASP A 111 -8.68 -17.89 -8.11
C ASP A 111 -7.26 -18.14 -8.63
N VAL A 112 -7.04 -18.06 -9.95
CA VAL A 112 -5.74 -18.31 -10.59
C VAL A 112 -5.15 -17.01 -11.11
N LEU A 113 -3.91 -16.75 -10.70
CA LEU A 113 -3.07 -15.68 -11.25
C LEU A 113 -2.05 -16.30 -12.22
N THR A 114 -1.88 -15.69 -13.39
CA THR A 114 -0.88 -16.09 -14.38
C THR A 114 0.36 -15.20 -14.33
N VAL A 115 1.50 -15.73 -14.79
CA VAL A 115 2.74 -14.94 -14.89
C VAL A 115 2.58 -13.72 -15.79
N PHE A 116 1.67 -13.78 -16.76
CA PHE A 116 1.38 -12.67 -17.68
C PHE A 116 0.60 -11.55 -16.98
N GLN A 117 -0.35 -11.89 -16.11
CA GLN A 117 -1.07 -10.93 -15.27
C GLN A 117 -0.13 -10.26 -14.26
N PHE A 118 0.72 -11.04 -13.59
CA PHE A 118 1.76 -10.51 -12.73
C PHE A 118 2.70 -9.56 -13.49
N HIS A 119 3.15 -9.96 -14.68
CA HIS A 119 3.98 -9.11 -15.53
C HIS A 119 3.26 -7.82 -15.94
N HIS A 120 2.02 -7.92 -16.41
CA HIS A 120 1.21 -6.77 -16.81
C HIS A 120 1.13 -5.75 -15.69
N TYR A 121 0.80 -6.21 -14.47
CA TYR A 121 0.80 -5.39 -13.27
C TYR A 121 2.14 -4.68 -13.05
N THR A 122 3.26 -5.41 -13.10
CA THR A 122 4.57 -4.81 -12.86
C THR A 122 5.00 -3.80 -13.92
N VAL A 123 4.48 -3.90 -15.14
CA VAL A 123 4.76 -2.93 -16.21
C VAL A 123 3.83 -1.72 -16.08
N GLU A 124 2.54 -1.95 -15.85
CA GLU A 124 1.53 -0.90 -15.69
C GLU A 124 1.84 0.01 -14.51
N HIS A 125 2.29 -0.56 -13.40
CA HIS A 125 2.66 0.18 -12.19
C HIS A 125 4.15 0.53 -12.10
N ASP A 126 4.94 0.25 -13.14
CA ASP A 126 6.41 0.44 -13.17
C ASP A 126 7.15 -0.16 -11.96
N VAL A 127 6.70 -1.33 -11.51
CA VAL A 127 7.26 -2.02 -10.35
C VAL A 127 8.59 -2.65 -10.72
N THR A 128 9.68 -2.11 -10.16
CA THR A 128 11.02 -2.72 -10.22
C THR A 128 11.37 -3.46 -8.93
N ASP A 129 10.82 -3.02 -7.81
CA ASP A 129 11.02 -3.56 -6.48
C ASP A 129 9.64 -3.71 -5.81
N MET A 130 9.25 -4.95 -5.52
CA MET A 130 7.94 -5.25 -4.94
C MET A 130 7.85 -4.79 -3.47
N GLU A 131 8.93 -4.88 -2.71
CA GLU A 131 8.93 -4.46 -1.31
C GLU A 131 8.73 -2.96 -1.21
N GLN A 132 9.50 -2.19 -1.99
CA GLN A 132 9.36 -0.74 -2.05
C GLN A 132 7.97 -0.32 -2.55
N HIS A 133 7.44 -1.01 -3.56
CA HIS A 133 6.09 -0.77 -4.07
C HIS A 133 5.01 -1.00 -3.00
N LEU A 134 5.09 -2.11 -2.28
CA LEU A 134 4.16 -2.40 -1.17
C LEU A 134 4.31 -1.39 -0.02
N LEU A 135 5.53 -0.93 0.26
CA LEU A 135 5.80 0.08 1.28
C LEU A 135 5.15 1.42 0.93
N ASP A 136 5.30 1.86 -0.31
CA ASP A 136 4.74 3.14 -0.76
C ASP A 136 3.20 3.09 -0.80
N LEU A 137 2.62 1.95 -1.20
CA LEU A 137 1.18 1.71 -1.07
C LEU A 137 0.71 1.68 0.40
N ALA A 138 1.50 1.14 1.33
CA ALA A 138 1.15 1.14 2.75
C ALA A 138 1.18 2.52 3.37
N LYS A 139 2.20 3.34 3.07
CA LYS A 139 2.23 4.76 3.47
C LYS A 139 1.03 5.50 2.94
N GLU A 140 0.58 5.16 1.74
CA GLU A 140 -0.58 5.77 1.15
C GLU A 140 -1.90 5.38 1.82
N VAL A 141 -2.09 4.10 2.15
CA VAL A 141 -3.27 3.66 2.93
C VAL A 141 -3.26 4.31 4.32
N MET A 142 -2.08 4.44 4.95
CA MET A 142 -1.92 5.14 6.23
C MET A 142 -2.27 6.63 6.13
N LEU A 143 -1.82 7.30 5.06
CA LEU A 143 -2.18 8.69 4.77
C LEU A 143 -3.70 8.81 4.62
N GLU A 144 -4.32 8.01 3.75
CA GLU A 144 -5.78 8.02 3.53
C GLU A 144 -6.56 7.87 4.84
N GLU A 145 -6.15 6.93 5.70
CA GLU A 145 -6.74 6.71 7.02
C GLU A 145 -6.58 7.95 7.92
N ALA A 146 -5.39 8.53 7.99
CA ALA A 146 -5.11 9.72 8.80
C ALA A 146 -5.93 10.93 8.34
N LEU A 147 -6.11 11.11 7.02
CA LEU A 147 -6.94 12.19 6.47
C LEU A 147 -8.44 11.96 6.73
N SER A 148 -8.87 10.71 6.83
CA SER A 148 -10.28 10.32 6.97
C SER A 148 -10.72 10.17 8.43
N CYS A 149 -9.81 10.19 9.40
CA CYS A 149 -10.12 9.91 10.80
C CYS A 149 -10.83 11.06 11.56
N GLY A 150 -10.89 12.26 10.97
CA GLY A 150 -11.54 13.44 11.55
C GLY A 150 -10.69 14.22 12.59
N ASP A 151 -9.50 13.72 12.93
CA ASP A 151 -8.53 14.42 13.77
C ASP A 151 -7.74 15.42 12.91
N THR A 152 -7.99 16.72 13.11
CA THR A 152 -7.38 17.78 12.32
C THR A 152 -5.88 17.94 12.60
N GLU A 153 -5.43 17.69 13.83
CA GLU A 153 -4.02 17.77 14.20
C GLU A 153 -3.24 16.63 13.54
N ARG A 154 -3.74 15.39 13.65
CA ARG A 154 -3.16 14.23 12.96
C ARG A 154 -3.14 14.44 11.45
N CYS A 155 -4.22 14.94 10.88
CA CYS A 155 -4.34 15.23 9.45
C CYS A 155 -3.28 16.25 8.98
N VAL A 156 -3.15 17.39 9.67
CA VAL A 156 -2.16 18.42 9.35
C VAL A 156 -0.74 17.88 9.47
N LYS A 157 -0.46 17.13 10.54
CA LYS A 157 0.85 16.50 10.75
C LYS A 157 1.20 15.56 9.60
N GLU A 158 0.29 14.66 9.24
CA GLU A 158 0.54 13.66 8.20
C GLU A 158 0.77 14.33 6.84
N LEU A 159 -0.03 15.35 6.47
CA LEU A 159 0.14 16.12 5.23
C LEU A 159 1.50 16.84 5.15
N GLN A 160 2.12 17.16 6.28
CA GLN A 160 3.42 17.84 6.35
C GLN A 160 4.59 16.88 6.36
N GLU A 161 4.46 15.74 7.04
CA GLU A 161 5.54 14.76 7.24
C GLU A 161 5.64 13.77 6.08
N VAL A 162 4.52 13.43 5.43
CA VAL A 162 4.51 12.46 4.34
C VAL A 162 5.24 13.03 3.11
N SER A 163 6.22 12.29 2.61
CA SER A 163 6.92 12.66 1.39
C SER A 163 6.10 12.27 0.16
N VAL A 164 5.71 13.26 -0.67
CA VAL A 164 5.01 13.05 -1.95
C VAL A 164 5.78 12.16 -2.93
N MET A 165 7.11 12.03 -2.77
CA MET A 165 7.94 11.16 -3.60
C MET A 165 7.78 9.67 -3.26
N CYS A 166 7.27 9.36 -2.07
CA CYS A 166 7.02 8.00 -1.59
C CYS A 166 5.57 7.56 -1.78
N LEU A 167 4.77 8.29 -2.58
CA LEU A 167 3.34 8.03 -2.76
C LEU A 167 3.02 7.69 -4.22
N GLN A 168 2.08 6.75 -4.41
CA GLN A 168 1.56 6.31 -5.71
C GLN A 168 0.07 6.67 -5.85
N PRO A 169 -0.26 7.97 -5.86
CA PRO A 169 -1.55 8.57 -5.50
C PRO A 169 -2.76 7.84 -6.07
N ARG A 170 -3.47 7.04 -5.29
CA ARG A 170 -4.72 6.36 -5.63
C ARG A 170 -5.88 7.37 -5.67
N PRO A 171 -6.96 7.07 -6.43
CA PRO A 171 -8.13 7.95 -6.48
C PRO A 171 -8.66 8.31 -5.09
N GLN A 172 -8.65 7.37 -4.15
CA GLN A 172 -9.10 7.56 -2.77
C GLN A 172 -8.23 8.59 -2.03
N THR A 173 -6.91 8.48 -2.12
CA THR A 173 -5.96 9.46 -1.54
C THR A 173 -6.19 10.85 -2.11
N LEU A 174 -6.37 10.96 -3.43
CA LEU A 174 -6.65 12.25 -4.08
C LEU A 174 -7.98 12.83 -3.61
N TRP A 175 -9.02 12.01 -3.48
CA TRP A 175 -10.32 12.45 -2.96
C TRP A 175 -10.26 12.86 -1.49
N ALA A 176 -9.53 12.12 -0.66
CA ALA A 176 -9.33 12.46 0.75
C ALA A 176 -8.66 13.83 0.88
N VAL A 177 -7.55 14.07 0.17
CA VAL A 177 -6.88 15.39 0.19
C VAL A 177 -7.78 16.48 -0.43
N ALA A 178 -8.50 16.19 -1.52
CA ALA A 178 -9.39 17.16 -2.16
C ALA A 178 -10.56 17.58 -1.25
N ALA A 179 -11.12 16.67 -0.46
CA ALA A 179 -12.17 16.99 0.50
C ALA A 179 -11.70 18.00 1.54
N LEU A 180 -10.43 17.91 1.97
CA LEU A 180 -9.83 18.83 2.95
C LEU A 180 -9.66 20.25 2.43
N LEU A 181 -9.64 20.47 1.10
CA LEU A 181 -9.65 21.82 0.51
C LEU A 181 -10.95 22.58 0.78
N THR A 182 -12.01 21.87 1.17
CA THR A 182 -13.30 22.46 1.55
C THR A 182 -13.54 22.48 3.06
N SER A 183 -12.49 22.22 3.85
CA SER A 183 -12.57 22.24 5.32
C SER A 183 -12.82 23.65 5.86
N ASP A 184 -13.61 23.75 6.92
CA ASP A 184 -13.79 24.99 7.70
C ASP A 184 -12.55 25.32 8.56
N ASP A 185 -11.65 24.34 8.77
CA ASP A 185 -10.40 24.52 9.49
C ASP A 185 -9.32 25.12 8.54
N PRO A 186 -8.85 26.36 8.81
CA PRO A 186 -7.90 27.05 7.94
C PRO A 186 -6.52 26.38 7.90
N ASP A 187 -6.10 25.70 8.96
CA ASP A 187 -4.79 25.04 9.02
C ASP A 187 -4.80 23.75 8.20
N VAL A 188 -5.90 23.00 8.27
CA VAL A 188 -6.14 21.82 7.41
C VAL A 188 -6.16 22.21 5.93
N MET A 189 -6.95 23.22 5.57
CA MET A 189 -7.05 23.69 4.19
C MET A 189 -5.68 24.16 3.65
N LYS A 190 -4.92 24.89 4.47
CA LYS A 190 -3.57 25.35 4.13
C LYS A 190 -2.60 24.17 3.93
N ALA A 191 -2.62 23.18 4.82
CA ALA A 191 -1.79 21.99 4.70
C ALA A 191 -2.13 21.19 3.43
N ALA A 192 -3.41 20.97 3.15
CA ALA A 192 -3.87 20.28 1.93
C ALA A 192 -3.46 21.02 0.65
N THR A 193 -3.55 22.36 0.66
CA THR A 193 -3.10 23.20 -0.46
C THR A 193 -1.59 23.09 -0.68
N ALA A 194 -0.80 23.12 0.40
CA ALA A 194 0.65 22.97 0.33
C ALA A 194 1.05 21.57 -0.18
N PHE A 195 0.36 20.53 0.29
CA PHE A 195 0.54 19.15 -0.16
C PHE A 195 0.32 19.04 -1.68
N PHE A 196 -0.81 19.52 -2.21
CA PHE A 196 -1.07 19.49 -3.65
C PHE A 196 -0.06 20.32 -4.44
N SER A 197 0.36 21.47 -3.91
CA SER A 197 1.35 22.33 -4.56
C SER A 197 2.70 21.60 -4.71
N SER A 198 3.11 20.86 -3.68
CA SER A 198 4.31 20.01 -3.71
C SER A 198 4.12 18.85 -4.69
N ALA A 199 2.99 18.14 -4.58
CA ALA A 199 2.65 16.99 -5.39
C ALA A 199 2.51 17.30 -6.89
N ALA A 200 2.13 18.52 -7.26
CA ALA A 200 1.97 18.95 -8.65
C ALA A 200 3.29 18.92 -9.46
N SER A 201 4.45 18.86 -8.79
CA SER A 201 5.75 18.65 -9.43
C SER A 201 6.07 17.16 -9.69
N HIS A 202 5.33 16.24 -9.07
CA HIS A 202 5.59 14.81 -9.11
C HIS A 202 4.75 14.11 -10.20
N LYS A 203 5.42 13.37 -11.09
CA LYS A 203 4.78 12.77 -12.29
C LYS A 203 3.58 11.87 -11.95
N PRO A 204 3.64 10.93 -10.97
CA PRO A 204 2.50 10.09 -10.58
C PRO A 204 1.24 10.87 -10.19
N PHE A 205 1.39 12.02 -9.53
CA PHE A 205 0.27 12.90 -9.17
C PHE A 205 -0.27 13.66 -10.37
N ARG A 206 0.58 14.09 -11.30
CA ARG A 206 0.14 14.83 -12.50
C ARG A 206 -0.61 13.97 -13.52
N SER A 207 -0.35 12.67 -13.54
CA SER A 207 -0.93 11.76 -14.53
C SER A 207 -2.35 11.28 -14.19
N LYS A 208 -2.86 11.60 -13.00
CA LYS A 208 -4.20 11.25 -12.52
C LYS A 208 -5.08 12.49 -12.45
#